data_AF-A0A1A8DS93-F1
#
_entry.id   AF-A0A1A8DS93-F1
#
_cell.length_a   1.000
_cell.length_b   1.000
_cell.length_c   1.000
_cell.angle_alpha   90.00
_cell.angle_beta   90.00
_cell.angle_gamma   90.00
#
_symmetry.space_group_name_H-M   'P 1'
#
loop_
_entity.id
_entity.type
_entity.pdbx_description
1 polymer ?
#
loop_
_entity_poly.entity_id
_entity_poly.type
_entity_poly.pdbx_seq_one_letter_code
_entity_poly.pdbx_strand_id
1 'polypeptide(L)'
;QQQLHSATWSMHQELQKCVRSRTEEFVTSLASLSENLLLLLDDLLTPAVTHQHTRHKAVTMETGAETGRGSRTWPGISFLFTPTKDSDPSTPVTMTTEDIITTTYSQKHEEVIVNRDAAVKRFEKLFSSETSRSDSENQRHLSDQQCWNTHWQQQIHSLTQIHTT
;
A
#
# COMPACT_ATOMS: atom_id res chain seq x y z
N GLN A 1 -31.55 14.54 -14.04
CA GLN A 1 -31.28 14.40 -12.58
C GLN A 1 -30.63 13.06 -12.23
N GLN A 2 -31.21 11.91 -12.65
CA GLN A 2 -30.56 10.59 -12.50
C GLN A 2 -29.18 10.51 -13.17
N GLN A 3 -29.02 11.10 -14.37
CA GLN A 3 -27.74 11.11 -15.10
C GLN A 3 -26.61 11.87 -14.38
N LEU A 4 -26.92 12.98 -13.70
CA LEU A 4 -25.91 13.76 -12.99
C LEU A 4 -25.46 13.02 -11.72
N HIS A 5 -26.42 12.45 -10.99
CA HIS A 5 -26.15 11.62 -9.81
C HIS A 5 -25.34 10.36 -10.18
N SER A 6 -25.69 9.69 -11.28
CA SER A 6 -24.92 8.54 -11.77
C SER A 6 -23.52 8.93 -12.23
N ALA A 7 -23.35 10.11 -12.83
CA ALA A 7 -22.04 10.61 -13.24
C ALA A 7 -21.14 10.93 -12.03
N THR A 8 -21.66 11.62 -11.01
CA THR A 8 -20.92 11.90 -9.77
C THR A 8 -20.52 10.61 -9.05
N TRP A 9 -21.44 9.65 -8.95
CA TRP A 9 -21.17 8.35 -8.36
C TRP A 9 -20.11 7.56 -9.16
N SER A 10 -20.26 7.50 -10.49
CA SER A 10 -19.30 6.80 -11.35
C SER A 10 -17.91 7.43 -11.27
N MET A 11 -17.81 8.76 -11.28
CA MET A 11 -16.54 9.46 -11.15
C MET A 11 -15.85 9.16 -9.81
N HIS A 12 -16.62 9.14 -8.72
CA HIS A 12 -16.11 8.76 -7.40
C HIS A 12 -15.58 7.32 -7.38
N GLN A 13 -16.31 6.37 -7.98
CA GLN A 13 -15.85 4.97 -8.09
C GLN A 13 -14.57 4.82 -8.92
N GLU A 14 -14.47 5.51 -10.05
CA GLU A 14 -13.26 5.48 -10.89
C GLU A 14 -12.06 6.09 -10.16
N LEU A 15 -12.27 7.17 -9.41
CA LEU A 15 -11.24 7.77 -8.57
C LEU A 15 -10.74 6.78 -7.50
N GLN A 16 -11.65 6.09 -6.81
CA GLN A 16 -11.32 5.08 -5.80
C GLN A 16 -10.52 3.90 -6.40
N LYS A 17 -10.88 3.43 -7.60
CA LYS A 17 -10.11 2.39 -8.31
C LYS A 17 -8.71 2.88 -8.68
N CYS A 18 -8.60 4.09 -9.21
CA CYS A 18 -7.32 4.69 -9.58
C CYS A 18 -6.39 4.82 -8.36
N VAL A 19 -6.91 5.38 -7.27
CA VAL A 19 -6.20 5.55 -5.99
C VAL A 19 -5.71 4.21 -5.43
N ARG A 20 -6.52 3.14 -5.55
CA ARG A 20 -6.12 1.78 -5.18
C ARG A 20 -4.96 1.28 -6.04
N SER A 21 -5.08 1.34 -7.37
CA SER A 21 -4.04 0.91 -8.30
C SER A 21 -2.70 1.61 -8.03
N ARG A 22 -2.73 2.93 -7.82
CA ARG A 22 -1.52 3.71 -7.52
C ARG A 22 -0.88 3.34 -6.18
N THR A 23 -1.70 2.98 -5.19
CA THR A 23 -1.21 2.51 -3.90
C THR A 23 -0.51 1.15 -4.03
N GLU A 24 -1.10 0.23 -4.78
CA GLU A 24 -0.50 -1.07 -5.07
C GLU A 24 0.84 -0.93 -5.82
N GLU A 25 0.89 -0.07 -6.84
CA GLU A 25 2.13 0.26 -7.57
C GLU A 25 3.22 0.82 -6.65
N PHE A 26 2.86 1.76 -5.77
CA PHE A 26 3.77 2.37 -4.81
C PHE A 26 4.36 1.34 -3.84
N VAL A 27 3.50 0.54 -3.19
CA VAL A 27 3.91 -0.48 -2.21
C VAL A 27 4.81 -1.52 -2.87
N THR A 28 4.44 -1.99 -4.07
CA THR A 28 5.22 -2.98 -4.82
C THR A 28 6.59 -2.43 -5.21
N SER A 29 6.65 -1.20 -5.72
CA SER A 29 7.91 -0.57 -6.12
C SER A 29 8.82 -0.32 -4.93
N LEU A 30 8.26 0.10 -3.79
CA LEU A 30 9.02 0.34 -2.56
C LEU A 30 9.55 -0.98 -1.97
N ALA A 31 8.76 -2.04 -1.99
CA ALA A 31 9.20 -3.38 -1.57
C ALA A 31 10.39 -3.85 -2.42
N SER A 32 10.22 -3.83 -3.75
CA SER A 32 11.26 -4.21 -4.71
C SER A 32 12.54 -3.38 -4.53
N LEU A 33 12.42 -2.06 -4.37
CA LEU A 33 13.59 -1.20 -4.13
C LEU A 33 14.30 -1.57 -2.81
N SER A 34 13.54 -1.77 -1.73
CA SER A 34 14.12 -2.12 -0.43
C SER A 34 14.83 -3.46 -0.46
N GLU A 35 14.26 -4.46 -1.16
CA GLU A 35 14.87 -5.77 -1.34
C GLU A 35 16.17 -5.67 -2.14
N ASN A 36 16.17 -4.94 -3.25
CA ASN A 36 17.39 -4.72 -4.05
C ASN A 36 18.49 -4.01 -3.25
N LEU A 37 18.14 -3.02 -2.43
CA LEU A 37 19.12 -2.32 -1.58
C LEU A 37 19.70 -3.23 -0.51
N LEU A 38 18.88 -4.09 0.11
CA LEU A 38 19.35 -5.05 1.11
C LEU A 38 20.29 -6.08 0.47
N LEU A 39 19.92 -6.65 -0.69
CA LEU A 39 20.77 -7.59 -1.44
C LEU A 39 22.12 -6.97 -1.82
N LEU A 40 22.14 -5.71 -2.29
CA LEU A 40 23.39 -5.01 -2.60
C LEU A 40 24.28 -4.82 -1.36
N LEU A 41 23.69 -4.57 -0.20
CA LEU A 41 24.44 -4.45 1.05
C LEU A 41 25.03 -5.80 1.48
N ASP A 42 24.30 -6.90 1.27
CA ASP A 42 24.81 -8.25 1.54
C ASP A 42 25.99 -8.61 0.64
N ASP A 43 25.90 -8.31 -0.67
CA ASP A 43 26.98 -8.55 -1.63
C ASP A 43 28.25 -7.74 -1.31
N LEU A 44 28.10 -6.50 -0.82
CA LEU A 44 29.21 -5.64 -0.41
C LEU A 44 29.87 -6.08 0.90
N LEU A 45 29.10 -6.66 1.83
CA LEU A 45 29.59 -7.10 3.13
C LEU A 45 30.10 -8.54 3.13
N THR A 46 29.74 -9.33 2.11
CA THR A 46 30.27 -10.68 1.94
C THR A 46 31.70 -10.57 1.38
N PRO A 47 32.76 -10.92 2.16
CA PRO A 47 34.10 -10.99 1.60
C PRO A 47 34.05 -11.98 0.46
N ALA A 48 34.62 -11.63 -0.70
CA ALA A 48 34.68 -12.49 -1.88
C ALA A 48 35.35 -13.83 -1.52
N VAL A 49 34.56 -14.81 -1.08
CA VAL A 49 35.01 -16.19 -0.98
C VAL A 49 34.99 -16.69 -2.40
N THR A 50 36.15 -16.49 -3.04
CA THR A 50 36.62 -17.11 -4.28
C THR A 50 35.81 -18.35 -4.63
N HIS A 51 35.21 -18.32 -5.83
CA HIS A 51 34.62 -19.47 -6.48
C HIS A 51 35.48 -20.73 -6.27
N GLN A 52 34.97 -21.71 -5.55
CA GLN A 52 35.43 -23.09 -5.71
C GLN A 52 34.23 -24.02 -5.83
N HIS A 53 33.84 -24.19 -7.09
CA HIS A 53 33.13 -25.35 -7.56
C HIS A 53 33.96 -26.61 -7.24
N THR A 54 33.66 -27.30 -6.13
CA THR A 54 34.12 -28.68 -5.93
C THR A 54 33.01 -29.53 -5.34
N ARG A 55 32.42 -30.31 -6.25
CA ARG A 55 31.66 -31.55 -6.04
C ARG A 55 32.21 -32.42 -4.90
N HIS A 56 31.29 -32.94 -4.08
CA HIS A 56 31.33 -34.15 -3.24
C HIS A 56 32.57 -34.39 -2.34
N LYS A 57 32.36 -34.50 -1.01
CA LYS A 57 32.46 -35.76 -0.24
C LYS A 57 32.14 -35.48 1.24
N ALA A 58 31.25 -36.29 1.82
CA ALA A 58 31.00 -36.34 3.25
C ALA A 58 32.22 -36.89 3.99
N VAL A 59 32.69 -36.17 5.02
CA VAL A 59 33.41 -36.75 6.18
C VAL A 59 33.10 -35.89 7.40
N THR A 60 32.49 -36.55 8.38
CA THR A 60 32.23 -36.11 9.75
C THR A 60 33.53 -35.88 10.51
N MET A 61 33.72 -34.72 11.14
CA MET A 61 34.30 -34.59 12.49
C MET A 61 33.90 -33.25 13.12
N GLU A 62 33.39 -33.37 14.33
CA GLU A 62 33.09 -32.35 15.33
C GLU A 62 34.34 -31.55 15.73
N THR A 63 34.26 -30.22 15.76
CA THR A 63 35.00 -29.35 16.71
C THR A 63 34.33 -27.97 16.71
N GLY A 64 33.98 -27.49 17.89
CA GLY A 64 33.12 -26.33 18.13
C GLY A 64 33.62 -24.99 17.59
N ALA A 65 32.70 -24.29 16.94
CA ALA A 65 32.50 -22.85 17.03
C ALA A 65 31.07 -22.61 16.55
N GLU A 66 30.16 -22.45 17.50
CA GLU A 66 28.76 -22.09 17.30
C GLU A 66 28.65 -20.75 16.55
N THR A 67 28.77 -20.83 15.23
CA THR A 67 28.43 -19.76 14.30
C THR A 67 26.91 -19.68 14.30
N GLY A 68 26.37 -18.72 15.05
CA GLY A 68 24.94 -18.39 15.04
C GLY A 68 24.50 -18.01 13.63
N ARG A 69 24.09 -19.02 12.86
CA ARG A 69 23.46 -18.93 11.55
C ARG A 69 22.08 -18.30 11.74
N GLY A 70 22.02 -16.97 11.68
CA GLY A 70 20.77 -16.22 11.82
C GLY A 70 19.92 -16.34 10.56
N SER A 71 18.83 -17.10 10.63
CA SER A 71 17.73 -17.00 9.66
C SER A 71 16.99 -15.69 9.93
N ARG A 72 16.84 -14.82 8.93
CA ARG A 72 16.09 -13.57 9.10
C ARG A 72 15.07 -13.40 7.99
N THR A 73 13.81 -13.38 8.40
CA THR A 73 12.67 -13.01 7.58
C THR A 73 12.42 -11.52 7.78
N TRP A 74 12.53 -10.73 6.71
CA TRP A 74 12.18 -9.31 6.78
C TRP A 74 10.67 -9.14 6.77
N PRO A 75 10.09 -8.31 7.65
CA PRO A 75 8.68 -7.98 7.55
C PRO A 75 8.41 -7.35 6.19
N GLY A 76 7.51 -7.97 5.42
CA GLY A 76 7.00 -7.42 4.17
C GLY A 76 6.23 -6.12 4.40
N ILE A 77 6.04 -5.33 3.34
CA ILE A 77 5.21 -4.13 3.41
C ILE A 77 3.74 -4.56 3.41
N SER A 78 3.00 -4.18 4.45
CA SER A 78 1.55 -4.39 4.50
C SER A 78 0.86 -3.56 3.43
N PHE A 79 -0.08 -4.17 2.70
CA PHE A 79 -0.96 -3.43 1.81
C PHE A 79 -1.95 -2.59 2.62
N LEU A 80 -2.22 -1.36 2.16
CA LEU A 80 -3.20 -0.46 2.79
C LEU A 80 -4.65 -0.90 2.59
N PHE A 81 -4.88 -1.88 1.73
CA PHE A 81 -6.16 -2.50 1.51
C PHE A 81 -6.09 -3.98 1.87
N THR A 82 -7.08 -4.45 2.61
CA THR A 82 -7.33 -5.88 2.74
C THR A 82 -7.80 -6.41 1.38
N PRO A 83 -7.19 -7.49 0.84
CA PRO A 83 -7.71 -8.16 -0.34
C PRO A 83 -9.17 -8.53 -0.11
N THR A 84 -10.06 -7.98 -0.94
CA THR A 84 -11.49 -8.25 -0.87
C THR A 84 -11.75 -9.67 -1.39
N LYS A 85 -11.59 -10.67 -0.51
CA LYS A 85 -12.22 -11.98 -0.60
C LYS A 85 -12.48 -12.53 0.81
N ASP A 86 -13.70 -12.31 1.29
CA ASP A 86 -14.38 -13.10 2.34
C ASP A 86 -13.58 -13.51 3.59
N SER A 87 -12.68 -12.68 4.11
CA SER A 87 -11.98 -12.98 5.36
C SER A 87 -11.97 -11.79 6.30
N ASP A 88 -12.14 -12.09 7.60
CA ASP A 88 -12.29 -11.18 8.72
C ASP A 88 -11.36 -9.95 8.69
N PRO A 89 -11.83 -8.77 9.14
CA PRO A 89 -11.11 -7.50 9.01
C PRO A 89 -9.87 -7.33 9.90
N SER A 90 -9.26 -8.41 10.43
CA SER A 90 -8.27 -8.31 11.51
C SER A 90 -6.88 -8.89 11.23
N THR A 91 -6.53 -9.20 9.98
CA THR A 91 -5.15 -9.62 9.66
C THR A 91 -4.54 -8.80 8.53
N PRO A 92 -3.49 -8.01 8.78
CA PRO A 92 -2.70 -7.43 7.70
C PRO A 92 -2.14 -8.59 6.86
N VAL A 93 -2.42 -8.57 5.56
CA VAL A 93 -1.83 -9.53 4.62
C VAL A 93 -0.37 -9.12 4.42
N THR A 94 0.50 -9.75 5.18
CA THR A 94 1.94 -9.67 5.02
C THR A 94 2.31 -10.53 3.81
N MET A 95 2.87 -9.93 2.77
CA MET A 95 3.52 -10.72 1.73
C MET A 95 4.83 -11.26 2.31
N THR A 96 4.88 -12.57 2.57
CA THR A 96 6.11 -13.26 2.98
C THR A 96 6.93 -13.54 1.73
N THR A 97 7.92 -12.70 1.47
CA THR A 97 8.97 -13.02 0.49
C THR A 97 9.92 -14.04 1.10
N GLU A 98 10.45 -14.97 0.28
CA GLU A 98 11.30 -16.09 0.71
C GLU A 98 12.55 -15.64 1.50
N ASP A 99 13.00 -16.49 2.42
CA ASP A 99 14.07 -16.21 3.38
C ASP A 99 15.39 -15.85 2.67
N ILE A 100 15.81 -14.59 2.81
CA ILE A 100 17.15 -14.14 2.41
C ILE A 100 18.09 -14.40 3.60
N ILE A 101 18.90 -15.46 3.48
CA ILE A 101 19.91 -15.83 4.49
C ILE A 101 21.09 -14.86 4.36
N THR A 102 21.12 -13.83 5.19
CA THR A 102 22.19 -12.82 5.19
C THR A 102 23.17 -13.05 6.33
N THR A 103 24.46 -13.11 5.99
CA THR A 103 25.54 -13.50 6.92
C THR A 103 25.97 -12.39 7.88
N THR A 104 25.59 -11.12 7.64
CA THR A 104 26.00 -9.99 8.48
C THR A 104 24.99 -8.83 8.45
N TYR A 105 24.24 -8.66 9.55
CA TYR A 105 23.38 -7.50 9.76
C TYR A 105 24.21 -6.27 10.12
N SER A 106 24.11 -5.22 9.31
CA SER A 106 24.83 -3.96 9.51
C SER A 106 23.87 -2.80 9.77
N GLN A 107 24.38 -1.72 10.38
CA GLN A 107 23.64 -0.48 10.58
C GLN A 107 22.99 0.06 9.29
N LYS A 108 23.58 -0.23 8.13
CA LYS A 108 23.04 0.18 6.82
C LYS A 108 21.76 -0.57 6.44
N HIS A 109 21.62 -1.84 6.83
CA HIS A 109 20.38 -2.58 6.63
C HIS A 109 19.23 -1.96 7.45
N GLU A 110 19.52 -1.57 8.70
CA GLU A 110 18.56 -0.91 9.57
C GLU A 110 18.12 0.45 9.00
N GLU A 111 19.06 1.25 8.48
CA GLU A 111 18.73 2.52 7.82
C GLU A 111 17.78 2.33 6.62
N VAL A 112 17.95 1.27 5.82
CA VAL A 112 17.06 0.97 4.68
C VAL A 112 15.65 0.64 5.16
N ILE A 113 15.53 -0.19 6.20
CA ILE A 113 14.23 -0.62 6.75
C ILE A 113 13.50 0.55 7.40
N VAL A 114 14.19 1.35 8.22
CA VAL A 114 13.61 2.54 8.87
C VAL A 114 13.12 3.53 7.82
N ASN A 115 13.88 3.76 6.74
CA ASN A 115 13.46 4.66 5.67
C ASN A 115 12.27 4.12 4.87
N ARG A 116 12.26 2.82 4.57
CA ARG A 116 11.13 2.13 3.94
C ARG A 116 9.87 2.31 4.77
N ASP A 117 9.93 1.98 6.07
CA ASP A 117 8.78 2.05 6.97
C ASP A 117 8.31 3.50 7.18
N ALA A 118 9.24 4.46 7.22
CA ALA A 118 8.89 5.88 7.27
C ALA A 118 8.22 6.36 5.97
N ALA A 119 8.65 5.87 4.80
CA ALA A 119 8.03 6.18 3.51
C ALA A 119 6.61 5.62 3.42
N VAL A 120 6.41 4.37 3.86
CA VAL A 120 5.07 3.75 3.98
C VAL A 120 4.18 4.64 4.85
N LYS A 121 4.56 4.89 6.11
CA LYS A 121 3.76 5.70 7.06
C LYS A 121 3.38 7.08 6.52
N ARG A 122 4.30 7.76 5.81
CA ARG A 122 3.99 9.06 5.18
C ARG A 122 2.93 8.89 4.08
N PHE A 123 3.06 7.86 3.27
CA PHE A 123 2.09 7.55 2.22
C PHE A 123 0.71 7.21 2.83
N GLU A 124 0.63 6.39 3.88
CA GLU A 124 -0.65 6.05 4.54
C GLU A 124 -1.38 7.31 5.03
N LYS A 125 -0.64 8.25 5.62
CA LYS A 125 -1.18 9.52 6.11
C LYS A 125 -1.72 10.39 4.97
N LEU A 126 -0.95 10.53 3.89
CA LEU A 126 -1.37 11.29 2.71
C LEU A 126 -2.60 10.66 2.07
N PHE A 127 -2.58 9.35 1.89
CA PHE A 127 -3.67 8.56 1.34
C PHE A 127 -4.97 8.76 2.14
N SER A 128 -4.90 8.62 3.47
CA SER A 128 -6.06 8.77 4.36
C SER A 128 -6.62 10.20 4.32
N SER A 129 -5.75 11.20 4.32
CA SER A 129 -6.13 12.61 4.21
C SER A 129 -6.80 12.92 2.87
N GLU A 130 -6.25 12.42 1.77
CA GLU A 130 -6.79 12.66 0.42
C GLU A 130 -8.14 11.98 0.23
N THR A 131 -8.28 10.74 0.71
CA THR A 131 -9.54 9.99 0.66
C THR A 131 -10.62 10.73 1.45
N SER A 132 -10.32 11.13 2.69
CA SER A 132 -11.27 11.91 3.50
C SER A 132 -11.66 13.24 2.85
N ARG A 133 -10.70 13.93 2.22
CA ARG A 133 -10.98 15.16 1.48
C ARG A 133 -11.92 14.89 0.29
N SER A 134 -11.62 13.89 -0.52
CA SER A 134 -12.45 13.51 -1.68
C SER A 134 -13.87 13.14 -1.28
N ASP A 135 -14.04 12.36 -0.20
CA ASP A 135 -15.35 11.99 0.31
C ASP A 135 -16.15 13.21 0.77
N SER A 136 -15.50 14.14 1.47
CA SER A 136 -16.12 15.39 1.92
C SER A 136 -16.56 16.29 0.76
N GLU A 137 -15.77 16.35 -0.31
CA GLU A 137 -16.07 17.09 -1.54
C GLU A 137 -17.28 16.46 -2.24
N ASN A 138 -17.29 15.14 -2.40
CA ASN A 138 -18.39 14.41 -3.00
C ASN A 138 -19.71 14.62 -2.23
N GLN A 139 -19.66 14.53 -0.90
CA GLN A 139 -20.82 14.78 -0.05
C GLN A 139 -21.35 16.21 -0.20
N ARG A 140 -20.45 17.20 -0.32
CA ARG A 140 -20.82 18.59 -0.56
C ARG A 140 -21.52 18.76 -1.91
N HIS A 141 -20.96 18.18 -2.98
CA HIS A 141 -21.59 18.22 -4.30
C HIS A 141 -23.00 17.61 -4.31
N LEU A 142 -23.19 16.48 -3.62
CA LEU A 142 -24.51 15.86 -3.49
C LEU A 142 -25.49 16.75 -2.73
N SER A 143 -25.04 17.37 -1.63
CA SER A 143 -25.86 18.29 -0.84
C SER A 143 -26.27 19.53 -1.64
N ASP A 144 -25.33 20.14 -2.35
CA ASP A 144 -25.60 21.29 -3.22
C ASP A 144 -26.61 20.93 -4.30
N GLN A 145 -26.44 19.77 -4.94
CA GLN A 145 -27.37 19.30 -5.96
C GLN A 145 -28.79 19.12 -5.42
N GLN A 146 -28.94 18.60 -4.19
CA GLN A 146 -30.24 18.47 -3.52
C GLN A 146 -30.85 19.84 -3.16
N CYS A 147 -30.03 20.78 -2.68
CA CYS A 147 -30.43 22.14 -2.36
C CYS A 147 -30.99 22.85 -3.60
N TRP A 148 -30.24 22.83 -4.70
CA TRP A 148 -30.67 23.38 -5.98
C TRP A 148 -31.94 22.72 -6.50
N ASN A 149 -32.06 21.40 -6.35
CA ASN A 149 -33.26 20.69 -6.80
C ASN A 149 -34.50 21.15 -6.04
N THR A 150 -34.40 21.23 -4.72
CA THR A 150 -35.48 21.68 -3.84
C THR A 150 -35.87 23.11 -4.17
N HIS A 151 -34.88 23.99 -4.34
CA HIS A 151 -35.10 25.39 -4.73
C HIS A 151 -35.86 25.49 -6.06
N TRP A 152 -35.45 24.76 -7.09
CA TRP A 152 -36.14 24.78 -8.39
C TRP A 152 -37.55 24.20 -8.34
N GLN A 153 -37.78 23.14 -7.57
CA GLN A 153 -39.12 22.59 -7.37
C GLN A 153 -40.04 23.62 -6.71
N GLN A 154 -39.57 24.32 -5.68
CA GLN A 154 -40.33 25.38 -5.02
C GLN A 154 -40.65 26.52 -5.99
N GLN A 155 -39.69 26.97 -6.80
CA GLN A 155 -39.91 28.03 -7.79
C GLN A 155 -40.97 27.63 -8.82
N ILE A 156 -40.89 26.41 -9.35
CA ILE A 156 -41.88 25.89 -10.31
C ILE A 156 -43.27 25.81 -9.66
N HIS A 157 -43.36 25.33 -8.41
CA HIS A 157 -44.63 25.30 -7.68
C HIS A 157 -45.23 26.69 -7.50
N SER A 158 -44.42 27.67 -7.07
CA SER A 158 -44.85 29.07 -6.93
C SER A 158 -45.37 29.65 -8.25
N LEU A 159 -44.64 29.45 -9.35
CA LEU A 159 -45.06 29.92 -10.67
C LEU A 159 -46.36 29.24 -11.14
N THR A 160 -46.50 27.94 -10.88
CA THR A 160 -47.71 27.18 -11.24
C THR A 160 -48.92 27.71 -10.46
N GLN A 161 -48.77 27.99 -9.17
CA GLN A 161 -49.84 28.53 -8.33
C GLN A 161 -50.32 29.90 -8.82
N ILE A 162 -49.39 30.78 -9.22
CA ILE A 162 -49.71 32.12 -9.76
C ILE A 162 -50.44 32.03 -11.11
N HIS A 163 -50.13 31.03 -11.94
CA HIS A 163 -50.78 30.86 -13.25
C HIS A 163 -52.17 30.21 -13.16
N THR A 164 -52.48 29.53 -12.06
CA THR A 164 -53.80 28.90 -11.83
C THR A 164 -54.82 29.80 -11.14
N THR A 165 -54.42 30.99 -10.67
CA THR A 165 -55.29 32.05 -10.13
C THR A 165 -55.60 33.10 -11.19
#